data_AF-A0A501WUV2-F1
#
_entry.id   AF-A0A501WUV2-F1
#
_cell.length_a   1.000
_cell.length_b   1.000
_cell.length_c   1.000
_cell.angle_alpha   90.00
_cell.angle_beta   90.00
_cell.angle_gamma   90.00
#
_symmetry.space_group_name_H-M   'P 1'
#
loop_
_entity.id
_entity.type
_entity.pdbx_description
1 polymer ?
#
loop_
_entity_poly.entity_id
_entity_poly.type
_entity_poly.pdbx_seq_one_letter_code
_entity_poly.pdbx_strand_id
1 'polypeptide(L)' 'MSYEAFFRRKFADFLRENFRSPEHIAVCFGVTARQAQNWLDETSGPRGHIVAKAMTDPSMAASAMRHLGG' A
#
# COMPACT_ATOMS: atom_id res chain seq x y z
N MET A 1 16.16 3.88 -11.61
CA MET A 1 15.05 3.96 -10.64
C MET A 1 15.57 3.49 -9.30
N SER A 2 15.34 4.23 -8.20
CA SER A 2 15.79 3.79 -6.88
C SER A 2 14.91 2.64 -6.37
N TYR A 3 15.43 1.82 -5.45
CA TYR A 3 14.64 0.79 -4.78
C TYR A 3 13.38 1.39 -4.11
N GLU A 4 13.51 2.57 -3.51
CA GLU A 4 12.39 3.28 -2.89
C GLU A 4 11.30 3.66 -3.92
N ALA A 5 11.67 4.14 -5.11
CA ALA A 5 10.71 4.47 -6.17
C ALA A 5 10.06 3.20 -6.74
N PHE A 6 10.83 2.12 -6.92
CA PHE A 6 10.30 0.81 -7.31
C PHE A 6 9.28 0.28 -6.29
N PHE A 7 9.63 0.33 -5.01
CA PHE A 7 8.76 -0.14 -3.94
C PHE A 7 7.49 0.70 -3.82
N ARG A 8 7.58 2.03 -3.98
CA ARG A 8 6.40 2.92 -4.02
C ARG A 8 5.44 2.52 -5.14
N ARG A 9 5.96 2.25 -6.35
CA ARG A 9 5.14 1.76 -7.47
C ARG A 9 4.44 0.44 -7.13
N LYS A 10 5.18 -0.56 -6.64
CA LYS A 10 4.62 -1.87 -6.25
C LYS A 10 3.54 -1.75 -5.19
N PHE A 11 3.74 -0.87 -4.21
CA PHE A 11 2.75 -0.62 -3.18
C PHE A 11 1.51 0.11 -3.73
N ALA A 12 1.69 1.08 -4.61
CA ALA A 12 0.59 1.75 -5.29
C ALA A 12 -0.23 0.77 -6.15
N ASP A 13 0.41 -0.16 -6.86
CA ASP A 13 -0.26 -1.18 -7.66
C ASP A 13 -1.09 -2.12 -6.77
N PHE A 14 -0.51 -2.59 -5.66
CA PHE A 14 -1.26 -3.33 -4.64
C PHE A 14 -2.49 -2.54 -4.15
N LEU A 15 -2.35 -1.25 -3.89
CA LEU A 15 -3.49 -0.44 -3.43
C LEU A 15 -4.58 -0.30 -4.50
N ARG A 16 -4.20 -0.04 -5.76
CA ARG A 16 -5.14 0.12 -6.89
C ARG A 16 -5.91 -1.16 -7.18
N GLU A 17 -5.28 -2.33 -7.03
CA GLU A 17 -5.93 -3.61 -7.27
C GLU A 17 -6.90 -4.03 -6.16
N ASN A 18 -6.64 -3.65 -4.91
CA ASN A 18 -7.37 -4.18 -3.75
C ASN A 18 -8.33 -3.18 -3.11
N PHE A 19 -8.21 -1.87 -3.42
CA PHE A 19 -9.01 -0.83 -2.77
C PHE A 19 -9.67 0.09 -3.79
N ARG A 20 -10.91 0.51 -3.49
CA ARG A 20 -11.75 1.31 -4.40
C ARG A 20 -11.51 2.81 -4.35
N SER A 21 -11.00 3.32 -3.23
CA SER A 21 -10.77 4.75 -3.04
C SER A 21 -9.71 5.03 -1.95
N PRO A 22 -9.15 6.24 -1.91
CA PRO A 22 -8.24 6.66 -0.83
C PRO A 22 -8.87 6.55 0.56
N GLU A 23 -10.18 6.78 0.70
CA GLU A 23 -10.91 6.66 1.97
C GLU A 23 -11.00 5.20 2.41
N HIS A 24 -11.22 4.26 1.49
CA HIS A 24 -11.21 2.84 1.81
C HIS A 24 -9.84 2.41 2.33
N ILE A 25 -8.76 2.85 1.68
CA ILE A 25 -7.38 2.61 2.13
C ILE A 25 -7.16 3.23 3.51
N ALA A 26 -7.58 4.48 3.72
CA ALA A 26 -7.45 5.19 4.98
C ALA A 26 -8.09 4.44 6.14
N VAL A 27 -9.32 3.95 5.96
CA VAL A 27 -10.03 3.13 6.94
C VAL A 27 -9.29 1.82 7.21
N CYS A 28 -8.88 1.10 6.16
CA CYS A 28 -8.21 -0.19 6.32
C CYS A 28 -6.84 -0.07 7.00
N PHE A 29 -6.08 1.00 6.72
CA PHE A 29 -4.73 1.18 7.27
C PHE A 29 -4.66 2.09 8.50
N GLY A 30 -5.75 2.73 8.89
CA GLY A 30 -5.77 3.67 10.02
C GLY A 30 -4.96 4.95 9.74
N VAL A 31 -4.98 5.41 8.50
CA VAL A 31 -4.27 6.63 8.05
C VAL A 31 -5.26 7.67 7.52
N THR A 32 -4.78 8.84 7.11
CA THR A 32 -5.65 9.85 6.48
C THR A 32 -5.86 9.54 5.00
N ALA A 33 -7.00 9.97 4.44
CA ALA A 33 -7.27 9.88 3.00
C ALA A 33 -6.18 10.59 2.16
N ARG A 34 -5.63 11.70 2.66
CA ARG A 34 -4.50 12.39 2.02
C ARG A 34 -3.23 11.52 1.97
N GLN A 35 -2.91 10.81 3.06
CA GLN A 35 -1.76 9.92 3.08
C GLN A 35 -1.96 8.72 2.14
N ALA A 36 -3.17 8.16 2.09
CA ALA A 36 -3.53 7.13 1.13
C ALA A 36 -3.42 7.61 -0.33
N GLN A 37 -3.91 8.83 -0.62
CA GLN A 37 -3.77 9.45 -1.93
C GLN A 37 -2.29 9.64 -2.30
N ASN A 38 -1.46 10.10 -1.37
CA ASN A 38 -0.02 10.23 -1.60
C ASN A 38 0.67 8.89 -1.93
N TRP A 39 0.18 7.77 -1.38
CA TRP A 39 0.68 6.45 -1.73
C TRP A 39 0.24 6.04 -3.15
N LEU A 40 -1.01 6.31 -3.51
CA LEU A 40 -1.52 6.09 -4.86
C LEU A 40 -0.82 6.95 -5.91
N ASP A 41 -0.42 8.17 -5.57
CA ASP A 41 0.30 9.08 -6.46
C ASP A 41 1.82 8.84 -6.44
N GLU A 42 2.29 7.86 -5.64
CA GLU A 42 3.70 7.49 -5.49
C GLU A 42 4.60 8.64 -4.98
N THR A 43 3.99 9.68 -4.41
CA THR A 43 4.69 10.83 -3.82
C THR A 43 5.32 10.47 -2.47
N SER A 44 4.76 9.48 -1.78
CA SER A 44 5.32 8.90 -0.54
C SER A 44 5.11 7.39 -0.50
N GLY A 45 5.84 6.70 0.38
CA GLY A 45 5.70 5.26 0.59
C GLY A 45 5.09 4.91 1.96
N PRO A 46 4.66 3.66 2.14
CA PRO A 46 4.24 3.16 3.44
C PRO A 46 5.44 3.00 4.37
N ARG A 47 5.19 3.04 5.68
CA ARG A 47 6.19 2.67 6.70
C ARG A 47 6.14 1.17 6.98
N GLY A 48 7.18 0.62 7.62
CA GLY A 48 7.30 -0.82 7.88
C GLY A 48 6.08 -1.45 8.57
N HIS A 49 5.45 -0.78 9.53
CA HIS A 49 4.24 -1.32 10.21
C HIS A 49 3.02 -1.40 9.28
N ILE A 50 2.91 -0.52 8.28
CA ILE A 50 1.84 -0.57 7.26
C ILE A 50 2.06 -1.77 6.34
N VAL A 51 3.31 -2.01 5.94
CA VAL A 51 3.69 -3.18 5.14
C VAL A 51 3.43 -4.46 5.93
N ALA A 52 3.84 -4.51 7.21
CA ALA A 52 3.59 -5.64 8.08
C ALA A 52 2.09 -5.93 8.20
N LYS A 53 1.26 -4.89 8.40
CA LYS A 53 -0.21 -5.04 8.43
C LYS A 53 -0.73 -5.64 7.12
N ALA A 54 -0.29 -5.13 5.96
CA ALA A 54 -0.70 -5.66 4.66
C ALA A 54 -0.32 -7.14 4.47
N MET A 55 0.82 -7.56 5.01
CA MET A 55 1.31 -8.94 4.88
C MET A 55 0.70 -9.91 5.90
N THR A 56 0.19 -9.43 7.03
CA THR A 56 -0.37 -10.28 8.10
C THR A 56 -1.89 -10.31 8.15
N ASP A 57 -2.57 -9.31 7.59
CA ASP A 57 -4.03 -9.28 7.54
C ASP A 57 -4.54 -10.35 6.54
N PRO A 58 -5.32 -11.35 6.99
CA PRO A 58 -5.77 -12.45 6.14
C PRO A 58 -6.54 -12.01 4.88
N SER A 59 -7.19 -10.85 4.93
CA SER A 59 -7.97 -10.32 3.81
C SER A 59 -7.12 -9.77 2.67
N MET A 60 -5.84 -9.45 2.93
CA MET A 60 -4.95 -8.80 1.96
C MET A 60 -3.58 -9.47 1.82
N ALA A 61 -3.17 -10.33 2.76
CA ALA A 61 -1.84 -10.96 2.81
C ALA A 61 -1.42 -11.63 1.50
N ALA A 62 -2.29 -12.43 0.89
CA ALA A 62 -1.99 -13.11 -0.39
C ALA A 62 -1.71 -12.10 -1.52
N SER A 63 -2.49 -11.02 -1.58
CA SER A 63 -2.33 -9.98 -2.58
C SER A 63 -1.09 -9.12 -2.31
N ALA A 64 -0.83 -8.82 -1.04
CA ALA A 64 0.37 -8.10 -0.61
C ALA A 64 1.64 -8.90 -0.94
N MET A 65 1.67 -10.21 -0.68
CA MET A 65 2.81 -11.08 -1.02
C MET A 65 3.11 -11.07 -2.53
N ARG A 66 2.08 -11.13 -3.37
CA ARG A 66 2.22 -11.07 -4.84
C ARG A 66 2.85 -9.77 -5.34
N HIS A 67 2.61 -8.66 -4.65
CA HIS A 67 3.11 -7.33 -5.06
C HIS A 67 4.44 -6.96 -4.40
N LEU A 68 4.61 -7.32 -3.12
CA LEU A 68 5.65 -6.79 -2.24
C LEU A 68 6.71 -7.83 -1.82
N GLY A 69 6.47 -9.12 -2.06
CA GLY A 69 7.35 -10.21 -1.63
C GLY A 69 8.55 -10.49 -2.55
N GLY A 70 8.86 -9.59 -3.49
CA GLY A 70 9.90 -9.75 -4.53
C GLY A 70 11.06 -8.77 -4.40
#